data_AF-A0A7Y6YLW3-F1
#
_entry.id   AF-A0A7Y6YLW3-F1
#
_cell.length_a   1.000
_cell.length_b   1.000
_cell.length_c   1.000
_cell.angle_alpha   90.00
_cell.angle_beta   90.00
_cell.angle_gamma   90.00
#
_symmetry.space_group_name_H-M   'P 1'
#
loop_
_entity.id
_entity.type
_entity.pdbx_description
1 polymer ?
#
loop_
_entity_poly.entity_id
_entity_poly.type
_entity_poly.pdbx_seq_one_letter_code
_entity_poly.pdbx_strand_id
1 'polypeptide(L)'
;EITRLQLGRIQKRVQEAHGVPFEYTDAVVEEIVNRCQELDSGGRMIDAIVTNTMLPEISNEFLRRLMEGADVEKVAIGVKDGEFTYAFD
;
A
#
# COMPACT_ATOMS: atom_id res chain seq x y z
N GLU A 1 12.73 -7.93 8.03
CA GLU A 1 11.71 -8.06 9.09
C GLU A 1 10.89 -6.80 9.35
N ILE A 2 11.48 -5.61 9.52
CA ILE A 2 10.75 -4.37 9.86
C ILE A 2 9.68 -3.99 8.82
N THR A 3 9.95 -4.17 7.53
CA THR A 3 9.03 -3.81 6.43
C THR A 3 7.69 -4.53 6.52
N ARG A 4 7.68 -5.86 6.75
CA ARG A 4 6.44 -6.63 6.89
C ARG A 4 5.62 -6.18 8.10
N LEU A 5 6.29 -5.81 9.18
CA LEU A 5 5.66 -5.31 10.40
C LEU A 5 4.97 -3.96 10.16
N GLN A 6 5.60 -3.06 9.40
CA GLN A 6 4.99 -1.78 9.01
C GLN A 6 3.85 -1.98 8.01
N LEU A 7 4.03 -2.83 6.98
CA LEU A 7 2.95 -3.18 6.04
C LEU A 7 1.75 -3.80 6.75
N GLY A 8 1.96 -4.66 7.75
CA GLY A 8 0.88 -5.23 8.56
C GLY A 8 0.08 -4.19 9.35
N ARG A 9 0.74 -3.13 9.87
CA ARG A 9 0.04 -2.00 10.52
C ARG A 9 -0.84 -1.24 9.54
N ILE A 10 -0.39 -1.14 8.29
CA ILE A 10 -1.10 -0.42 7.24
C ILE A 10 -2.27 -1.24 6.74
N GLN A 11 -2.07 -2.53 6.49
CA GLN A 11 -3.13 -3.48 6.20
C GLN A 11 -4.27 -3.35 7.22
N LYS A 12 -3.91 -3.32 8.51
CA LYS A 12 -4.88 -3.12 9.59
C LYS A 12 -5.58 -1.76 9.50
N ARG A 13 -4.87 -0.66 9.25
CA ARG A 13 -5.48 0.67 9.10
C ARG A 13 -6.42 0.77 7.90
N VAL A 14 -6.03 0.22 6.74
CA VAL A 14 -6.87 0.21 5.54
C VAL A 14 -8.14 -0.59 5.80
N GLN A 15 -8.01 -1.75 6.44
CA GLN A 15 -9.15 -2.58 6.80
C GLN A 15 -10.06 -1.90 7.83
N GLU A 16 -9.52 -1.21 8.81
CA GLU A 16 -10.30 -0.44 9.80
C GLU A 16 -10.98 0.79 9.19
N ALA A 17 -10.33 1.48 8.24
CA ALA A 17 -10.86 2.70 7.63
C ALA A 17 -11.90 2.43 6.54
N HIS A 18 -11.70 1.39 5.73
CA HIS A 18 -12.50 1.12 4.53
C HIS A 18 -13.28 -0.20 4.58
N GLY A 19 -13.03 -1.07 5.57
CA GLY A 19 -13.75 -2.33 5.75
C GLY A 19 -13.37 -3.43 4.76
N VAL A 20 -12.34 -3.22 3.94
CA VAL A 20 -11.92 -4.13 2.87
C VAL A 20 -10.65 -4.92 3.22
N PRO A 21 -10.52 -6.17 2.74
CA PRO A 21 -9.25 -6.88 2.73
C PRO A 21 -8.19 -6.09 1.93
N PHE A 22 -7.01 -5.99 2.53
CA PHE A 22 -5.82 -5.42 1.90
C PHE A 22 -4.74 -6.49 1.82
N GLU A 23 -4.25 -6.73 0.60
CA GLU A 23 -3.21 -7.71 0.32
C GLU A 23 -2.03 -7.06 -0.39
N TYR A 24 -0.84 -7.64 -0.23
CA TYR A 24 0.37 -7.22 -0.93
C TYR A 24 1.19 -8.45 -1.32
N THR A 25 1.89 -8.35 -2.44
CA THR A 25 2.82 -9.40 -2.88
C THR A 25 4.18 -9.26 -2.19
N ASP A 26 4.95 -10.34 -2.12
CA ASP A 26 6.33 -10.28 -1.58
C ASP A 26 7.22 -9.30 -2.36
N ALA A 27 6.96 -9.10 -3.66
CA ALA A 27 7.65 -8.11 -4.49
C ALA A 27 7.51 -6.67 -3.95
N VAL A 28 6.38 -6.33 -3.31
CA VAL A 28 6.19 -5.03 -2.64
C VAL A 28 7.17 -4.86 -1.48
N VAL A 29 7.41 -5.94 -0.72
CA VAL A 29 8.35 -5.93 0.40
C VAL A 29 9.77 -5.70 -0.13
N GLU A 30 10.15 -6.41 -1.18
CA GLU A 30 11.46 -6.29 -1.81
C GLU A 30 11.69 -4.89 -2.37
N GLU A 31 10.72 -4.33 -3.09
CA GLU A 31 10.83 -2.99 -3.68
C GLU A 31 10.96 -1.89 -2.61
N ILE A 32 10.18 -1.97 -1.52
CA ILE A 32 10.33 -1.04 -0.40
C ILE A 32 11.74 -1.14 0.21
N VAL A 33 12.27 -2.36 0.37
CA VAL A 33 13.61 -2.56 0.90
C VAL A 33 14.67 -1.98 -0.05
N ASN A 34 14.54 -2.19 -1.36
CA ASN A 34 15.43 -1.64 -2.36
C ASN A 34 15.49 -0.11 -2.28
N ARG A 35 14.32 0.55 -2.26
CA ARG A 35 14.23 2.02 -2.13
C ARG A 35 14.81 2.55 -0.83
N CYS A 36 14.65 1.82 0.28
CA CYS A 36 15.24 2.22 1.57
C CYS A 36 16.76 2.05 1.63
N GLN A 37 17.34 1.08 0.90
CA GLN A 37 18.79 0.90 0.83
C GLN A 37 19.47 2.01 0.05
N GLU A 38 18.83 2.55 -0.99
CA GLU A 38 19.39 3.63 -1.81
C GLU A 38 19.46 4.99 -1.09
N LEU A 39 18.61 5.21 -0.08
CA LEU A 39 18.41 6.54 0.50
C LEU A 39 18.95 6.71 1.93
N ASP A 40 19.73 5.75 2.45
CA ASP A 40 20.38 5.81 3.78
C ASP A 40 19.43 6.23 4.93
N SER A 41 18.15 5.89 4.76
CA SER A 41 17.05 6.33 5.60
C SER A 41 16.24 5.10 5.96
N GLY A 42 16.49 4.56 7.16
CA GLY A 42 15.90 3.30 7.64
C GLY A 42 14.37 3.30 7.77
N GLY A 43 13.83 2.66 8.81
CA GLY A 43 12.38 2.39 8.92
C GLY A 43 11.40 3.59 8.87
N ARG A 44 11.88 4.85 8.95
CA ARG A 44 11.04 6.06 8.77
C ARG A 44 10.67 6.31 7.30
N MET A 45 11.51 5.87 6.36
CA MET A 45 11.20 5.99 4.94
C MET A 45 10.03 5.10 4.55
N ILE A 46 9.97 3.88 5.11
CA ILE A 46 8.85 2.96 4.90
C ILE A 46 7.54 3.63 5.30
N ASP A 47 7.52 4.27 6.48
CA ASP A 47 6.34 5.01 6.96
C ASP A 47 5.96 6.15 6.01
N ALA A 48 6.93 6.88 5.48
CA ALA A 48 6.71 7.97 4.52
C ALA A 48 6.17 7.46 3.16
N ILE A 49 6.74 6.39 2.60
CA ILE A 49 6.26 5.78 1.34
C ILE A 49 4.80 5.35 1.52
N VAL A 50 4.51 4.65 2.62
CA VAL A 50 3.18 4.10 2.80
C VAL A 50 2.16 5.18 3.16
N THR A 51 2.49 6.10 4.07
CA THR A 51 1.57 7.14 4.55
C THR A 51 1.37 8.26 3.55
N ASN A 52 2.41 8.64 2.81
CA ASN A 52 2.33 9.78 1.89
C ASN A 52 2.11 9.38 0.43
N THR A 53 2.25 8.09 0.09
CA THR A 53 2.04 7.60 -1.29
C THR A 53 0.91 6.58 -1.35
N MET A 54 1.11 5.40 -0.73
CA MET A 54 0.15 4.29 -0.90
C MET A 54 -1.24 4.60 -0.34
N LEU A 55 -1.33 5.08 0.91
CA LEU A 55 -2.63 5.38 1.54
C LEU A 55 -3.43 6.47 0.81
N PRO A 56 -2.84 7.60 0.40
CA PRO A 56 -3.54 8.59 -0.40
C PRO A 56 -4.05 8.06 -1.73
N GLU A 57 -3.24 7.27 -2.45
CA GLU A 57 -3.62 6.70 -3.75
C GLU A 57 -4.80 5.73 -3.61
N ILE A 58 -4.75 4.85 -2.61
CA ILE A 58 -5.85 3.95 -2.27
C ILE A 58 -7.10 4.76 -1.91
N SER A 59 -6.97 5.74 -1.02
CA SER A 59 -8.12 6.54 -0.55
C SER A 59 -8.80 7.29 -1.70
N ASN A 60 -8.02 7.84 -2.64
CA ASN A 60 -8.54 8.53 -3.81
C ASN A 60 -9.30 7.59 -4.75
N GLU A 61 -8.78 6.38 -4.99
CA GLU A 61 -9.45 5.41 -5.86
C GLU A 61 -10.74 4.87 -5.21
N PHE A 62 -10.75 4.65 -3.89
CA PHE A 62 -11.98 4.32 -3.14
C PHE A 62 -13.06 5.39 -3.31
N LEU A 63 -12.69 6.66 -3.08
CA LEU A 63 -13.62 7.77 -3.22
C LEU A 63 -14.16 7.86 -4.65
N ARG A 64 -13.29 7.67 -5.64
CA ARG A 64 -13.69 7.69 -7.05
C ARG A 64 -14.69 6.57 -7.38
N ARG A 65 -14.40 5.33 -7.00
CA ARG A 65 -15.31 4.20 -7.25
C ARG A 65 -16.64 4.35 -6.52
N LEU A 66 -16.61 4.85 -5.28
CA LEU A 66 -17.82 5.19 -4.54
C LEU A 66 -18.68 6.22 -5.28
N MET A 67 -18.06 7.25 -5.87
CA MET A 67 -18.77 8.24 -6.70
C MET A 67 -19.31 7.65 -8.00
N GLU A 68 -18.65 6.64 -8.56
CA GLU A 68 -19.08 5.89 -9.74
C GLU A 68 -20.14 4.81 -9.41
N GLY A 69 -20.47 4.62 -8.13
CA GLY A 69 -21.42 3.60 -7.66
C GLY A 69 -20.87 2.17 -7.71
N ALA A 70 -19.54 2.03 -7.78
CA ALA A 70 -18.84 0.76 -7.74
C ALA A 70 -18.34 0.49 -6.31
N ASP A 71 -18.69 -0.67 -5.78
CA ASP A 71 -18.15 -1.15 -4.52
C ASP A 71 -16.70 -1.63 -4.73
N VAL A 72 -15.89 -1.49 -3.68
CA VAL A 72 -14.56 -2.10 -3.63
C VAL A 72 -14.64 -3.24 -2.63
N GLU A 73 -14.45 -4.45 -3.11
CA GLU A 73 -14.46 -5.66 -2.27
C GLU A 73 -13.07 -5.97 -1.74
N LYS A 74 -12.01 -5.56 -2.45
CA LYS A 74 -10.62 -5.87 -2.09
C LYS A 74 -9.62 -4.90 -2.69
N VAL A 75 -8.49 -4.72 -2.01
CA VAL A 75 -7.31 -4.01 -2.52
C VAL A 75 -6.12 -4.96 -2.53
N ALA A 76 -5.39 -4.99 -3.64
CA ALA A 76 -4.12 -5.69 -3.75
C ALA A 76 -3.01 -4.76 -4.27
N ILE A 77 -1.85 -4.80 -3.62
CA ILE A 77 -0.64 -4.11 -4.09
C ILE A 77 0.34 -5.11 -4.71
N GLY A 78 0.80 -4.76 -5.91
CA GLY A 78 1.87 -5.42 -6.63
C GLY A 78 3.03 -4.49 -6.93
N VAL A 79 4.04 -5.03 -7.61
CA VAL A 79 5.12 -4.27 -8.22
C VAL A 79 5.23 -4.69 -9.67
N LYS A 80 5.38 -3.71 -10.57
CA LYS A 80 5.67 -3.93 -11.98
C LYS A 80 6.69 -2.90 -12.43
N ASP A 81 7.78 -3.37 -13.05
CA ASP A 81 8.84 -2.51 -13.59
C ASP A 81 9.44 -1.53 -12.54
N GLY A 82 9.48 -1.93 -11.27
CA GLY A 82 9.97 -1.10 -10.16
C GLY A 82 8.95 -0.09 -9.61
N GLU A 83 7.71 -0.09 -10.12
CA GLU A 83 6.63 0.77 -9.67
C GLU A 83 5.56 -0.02 -8.91
N PHE A 84 4.98 0.60 -7.88
CA PHE A 84 3.85 0.01 -7.17
C PHE A 84 2.61 0.03 -8.06
N THR A 85 1.91 -1.11 -8.12
CA THR A 85 0.66 -1.25 -8.86
C THR A 85 -0.47 -1.57 -7.90
N TYR A 86 -1.65 -1.04 -8.15
CA TYR A 86 -2.84 -1.28 -7.32
C TYR A 86 -3.93 -1.95 -8.15
N ALA A 87 -4.49 -3.02 -7.60
CA ALA A 87 -5.66 -3.67 -8.11
C ALA A 87 -6.79 -3.52 -7.09
N PHE A 88 -7.96 -3.14 -7.58
CA PHE A 88 -9.18 -2.97 -6.80
C PHE A 88 -10.24 -3.83 -7.48
N ASP A 89 -10.74 -4.83 -6.75
CA ASP A 89 -11.86 -5.67 -7.19
C ASP A 89 -13.16 -5.02 -6.73
#